data_AF-A0A3D0CRR7-F1
#
_entry.id   AF-A0A3D0CRR7-F1
#
_cell.length_a   1.000
_cell.length_b   1.000
_cell.length_c   1.000
_cell.angle_alpha   90.00
_cell.angle_beta   90.00
_cell.angle_gamma   90.00
#
_symmetry.space_group_name_H-M   'P 1'
#
loop_
_entity.id
_entity.type
_entity.pdbx_description
1 polymer ?
#
loop_
_entity_poly.entity_id
_entity_poly.type
_entity_poly.pdbx_seq_one_letter_code
_entity_poly.pdbx_strand_id
1 'polypeptide(L)'
;MKQRSFFLVLAGVLSLLLAACGATPTPQVIVVTATPEPATPTSEAAATPGEALADQAGAPSGSETNVNAPAPATPAADLPKPAASEGRIAFMGPYGQNLQIFLINADGSGLTLVTENDPTGSAFPNLSPDGTKVAFVSSRDGNPEIYVQNLGTKSVTRITDAPGMDNQPLFSPDGSKIAFISDRAGSIDIWVGDADGKNQKALTTRDGDELLGGWSPDGKRLLIVTQSPTAQNIWTVDGASGELAQLTDREGIDAAPVYSPDGGRIAFYSNRGGKTLNIFTMAPDGSDVVQLTNGPEDNLFPVYSPDGKWLVYSTARGQTLTLVAMPAGGGAPVFLNPDIEGLPTSWKAATEPLAETGFTQGPQQRNIKVSDEVLASAPSKGDPNAPVTIIEFSDYQCPFCKRFVDETLPEMKPYIEKGQVRFVWVDFPLDIHPQAPAAARAARCASEQGDEEAYWKMHDALFAGQSEWAGQEQPFPVFGDLARQAGLDGDKLVACLESGRYRAEVDAGLKEGADLQISGTPTFFVNGTRLVGAQPFEAFKPLIEEALP
;
A
#
# COMPACT_ATOMS: atom_id res chain seq x y z
N MET A 1 -17.27 24.79 -24.97
CA MET A 1 -16.95 24.54 -23.55
C MET A 1 -16.64 23.04 -23.28
N LYS A 2 -15.88 22.37 -24.18
CA LYS A 2 -15.71 20.89 -24.19
C LYS A 2 -14.24 20.41 -24.32
N GLN A 3 -13.25 21.26 -24.00
CA GLN A 3 -11.81 20.95 -24.17
C GLN A 3 -10.99 21.01 -22.87
N ARG A 4 -11.61 21.30 -21.71
CA ARG A 4 -10.89 21.48 -20.43
C ARG A 4 -10.58 20.18 -19.66
N SER A 5 -11.24 19.06 -19.98
CA SER A 5 -11.08 17.80 -19.22
C SER A 5 -9.91 16.92 -19.67
N PHE A 6 -9.27 17.20 -20.81
CA PHE A 6 -8.12 16.42 -21.30
C PHE A 6 -6.78 16.98 -20.78
N PHE A 7 -6.75 18.26 -20.37
CA PHE A 7 -5.56 18.94 -19.85
C PHE A 7 -5.21 18.58 -18.39
N LEU A 8 -6.17 18.10 -17.59
CA LEU A 8 -5.97 17.79 -16.17
C LEU A 8 -5.24 16.45 -15.93
N VAL A 9 -5.40 15.47 -16.83
CA VAL A 9 -4.73 14.16 -16.72
C VAL A 9 -3.27 14.25 -17.17
N LEU A 10 -2.99 15.06 -18.20
CA LEU A 10 -1.63 15.27 -18.72
C LEU A 10 -0.76 16.09 -17.75
N ALA A 11 -1.35 17.07 -17.05
CA ALA A 11 -0.65 17.87 -16.03
C ALA A 11 -0.49 17.13 -14.69
N GLY A 12 -1.44 16.28 -14.32
CA GLY A 12 -1.43 15.54 -13.05
C GLY A 12 -0.25 14.58 -12.93
N VAL A 13 -0.02 13.71 -13.92
CA VAL A 13 1.07 12.72 -13.88
C VAL A 13 2.46 13.40 -13.94
N LEU A 14 2.58 14.53 -14.65
CA LEU A 14 3.82 15.31 -14.79
C LEU A 14 4.17 16.12 -13.54
N SER A 15 3.18 16.79 -12.90
CA SER A 15 3.39 17.44 -11.61
C SER A 15 3.75 16.45 -10.51
N LEU A 16 3.38 15.18 -10.67
CA LEU A 16 3.68 14.11 -9.73
C LEU A 16 5.03 13.44 -9.88
N LEU A 17 5.56 13.43 -11.10
CA LEU A 17 6.94 12.98 -11.36
C LEU A 17 7.98 14.04 -10.96
N LEU A 18 7.59 15.32 -10.94
CA LEU A 18 8.50 16.46 -10.74
C LEU A 18 8.39 17.17 -9.36
N ALA A 19 7.31 16.99 -8.60
CA ALA A 19 7.09 17.69 -7.32
C ALA A 19 7.39 16.82 -6.08
N ALA A 20 8.20 15.78 -6.20
CA ALA A 20 8.38 14.74 -5.18
C ALA A 20 8.93 15.22 -3.83
N CYS A 21 9.39 16.47 -3.71
CA CYS A 21 9.67 17.08 -2.42
C CYS A 21 9.06 18.50 -2.33
N GLY A 22 8.01 18.65 -1.51
CA GLY A 22 7.60 19.95 -0.98
C GLY A 22 6.12 20.36 -1.06
N ALA A 23 5.18 19.55 -1.57
CA ALA A 23 3.76 19.91 -1.59
C ALA A 23 2.84 18.83 -0.99
N THR A 24 1.77 19.30 -0.32
CA THR A 24 0.72 18.55 0.39
C THR A 24 0.36 17.20 -0.24
N PRO A 25 0.31 16.10 0.55
CA PRO A 25 0.20 14.76 0.00
C PRO A 25 -1.17 14.54 -0.65
N THR A 26 -1.16 14.30 -1.96
CA THR A 26 -2.16 13.43 -2.57
C THR A 26 -1.59 12.01 -2.56
N PRO A 27 -2.35 10.98 -2.14
CA PRO A 27 -1.83 9.63 -1.98
C PRO A 27 -1.49 9.05 -3.35
N GLN A 28 -0.20 8.92 -3.66
CA GLN A 28 0.28 8.46 -4.96
C GLN A 28 1.35 7.38 -4.76
N VAL A 29 0.90 6.12 -4.71
CA VAL A 29 1.77 4.92 -4.66
C VAL A 29 2.29 4.62 -6.05
N ILE A 30 3.56 4.95 -6.36
CA ILE A 30 4.17 4.59 -7.66
C ILE A 30 5.69 4.32 -7.56
N VAL A 31 6.10 3.08 -7.78
CA VAL A 31 7.15 2.58 -8.70
C VAL A 31 7.40 1.17 -8.21
N VAL A 32 6.90 0.19 -8.95
CA VAL A 32 7.04 -1.22 -8.64
C VAL A 32 8.38 -1.67 -9.22
N THR A 33 9.25 -2.31 -8.46
CA THR A 33 10.36 -3.08 -9.06
C THR A 33 10.41 -4.47 -8.46
N ALA A 34 10.49 -5.50 -9.30
CA ALA A 34 10.52 -6.90 -8.88
C ALA A 34 11.91 -7.51 -9.10
N THR A 35 12.55 -8.03 -8.04
CA THR A 35 13.83 -8.75 -8.13
C THR A 35 13.81 -9.99 -7.25
N PRO A 36 14.59 -11.06 -7.55
CA PRO A 36 14.56 -12.28 -6.74
C PRO A 36 15.03 -12.01 -5.30
N GLU A 37 14.56 -12.82 -4.35
CA GLU A 37 15.01 -12.73 -2.96
C GLU A 37 16.52 -13.05 -2.87
N PRO A 38 17.33 -12.28 -2.12
CA PRO A 38 18.72 -12.62 -1.90
C PRO A 38 18.83 -13.95 -1.15
N ALA A 39 19.62 -14.89 -1.70
CA ALA A 39 19.82 -16.20 -1.08
C ALA A 39 20.35 -16.06 0.36
N THR A 40 19.67 -16.69 1.32
CA THR A 40 20.19 -16.82 2.69
C THR A 40 21.48 -17.65 2.63
N PRO A 41 22.59 -17.23 3.25
CA PRO A 41 23.78 -18.07 3.32
C PRO A 41 23.47 -19.31 4.17
N THR A 42 23.22 -20.44 3.51
CA THR A 42 23.03 -21.73 4.18
C THR A 42 24.35 -22.18 4.80
N SER A 43 24.41 -22.30 6.12
CA SER A 43 25.43 -23.10 6.78
C SER A 43 25.20 -24.57 6.40
N GLU A 44 26.13 -25.15 5.65
CA GLU A 44 26.18 -26.59 5.38
C GLU A 44 26.27 -27.36 6.70
N ALA A 45 25.17 -28.03 7.07
CA ALA A 45 25.21 -29.15 8.00
C ALA A 45 24.91 -30.43 7.22
N ALA A 46 25.85 -31.36 7.31
CA ALA A 46 25.95 -32.58 6.52
C ALA A 46 24.73 -33.50 6.60
N ALA A 47 24.43 -34.11 5.45
CA ALA A 47 23.38 -35.09 5.23
C ALA A 47 23.54 -36.38 6.05
N THR A 48 22.40 -37.02 6.35
CA THR A 48 22.30 -38.49 6.44
C THR A 48 21.06 -38.95 5.67
N PRO A 49 21.14 -39.98 4.81
CA PRO A 49 20.00 -40.48 4.04
C PRO A 49 19.33 -41.68 4.72
N GLY A 50 18.01 -41.65 4.79
CA GLY A 50 17.18 -42.74 5.33
C GLY A 50 15.96 -43.02 4.46
N GLU A 51 16.13 -44.04 3.62
CA GLU A 51 15.16 -45.05 3.16
C GLU A 51 13.85 -44.67 2.44
N ALA A 52 13.67 -45.37 1.31
CA ALA A 52 12.57 -45.38 0.38
C ALA A 52 11.30 -46.04 0.94
N LEU A 53 10.16 -45.77 0.31
CA LEU A 53 9.18 -46.80 -0.08
C LEU A 53 8.31 -46.29 -1.23
N ALA A 54 7.93 -47.23 -2.09
CA ALA A 54 7.42 -47.02 -3.42
C ALA A 54 5.92 -47.43 -3.54
N ASP A 55 5.27 -46.80 -4.51
CA ASP A 55 4.47 -47.44 -5.57
C ASP A 55 2.95 -47.70 -5.46
N GLN A 56 2.33 -47.53 -6.64
CA GLN A 56 1.08 -48.09 -7.19
C GLN A 56 -0.31 -47.48 -6.87
N ALA A 57 -0.78 -46.67 -7.83
CA ALA A 57 -1.95 -46.86 -8.70
C ALA A 57 -3.19 -47.67 -8.24
N GLY A 58 -4.38 -47.12 -8.55
CA GLY A 58 -5.60 -47.92 -8.76
C GLY A 58 -6.93 -47.17 -8.64
N ALA A 59 -7.51 -46.75 -9.77
CA ALA A 59 -8.96 -46.57 -9.93
C ALA A 59 -9.57 -47.88 -10.47
N PRO A 60 -10.85 -48.20 -10.19
CA PRO A 60 -11.90 -47.84 -11.15
C PRO A 60 -13.30 -47.52 -10.56
N SER A 61 -14.15 -47.13 -11.50
CA SER A 61 -15.53 -46.62 -11.50
C SER A 61 -16.64 -47.36 -10.73
N GLY A 62 -17.61 -46.58 -10.26
CA GLY A 62 -18.99 -46.64 -10.78
C GLY A 62 -20.12 -47.04 -9.83
N SER A 63 -20.93 -46.06 -9.40
CA SER A 63 -22.39 -46.24 -9.28
C SER A 63 -23.09 -44.87 -9.27
N GLU A 64 -23.95 -44.65 -10.27
CA GLU A 64 -24.85 -43.50 -10.41
C GLU A 64 -25.99 -43.56 -9.39
N THR A 65 -26.31 -42.44 -8.74
CA THR A 65 -27.69 -42.09 -8.36
C THR A 65 -27.92 -40.57 -8.43
N ASN A 66 -28.64 -40.19 -9.48
CA ASN A 66 -29.74 -39.24 -9.58
C ASN A 66 -29.72 -37.87 -8.87
N VAL A 67 -29.54 -36.89 -9.74
CA VAL A 67 -29.89 -35.47 -9.77
C VAL A 67 -31.19 -35.04 -9.06
N ASN A 68 -31.06 -34.11 -8.10
CA ASN A 68 -31.78 -32.82 -8.02
C ASN A 68 -31.68 -32.21 -6.61
N ALA A 69 -30.60 -31.49 -6.39
CA ALA A 69 -30.52 -30.38 -5.45
C ALA A 69 -29.46 -29.41 -6.01
N PRO A 70 -29.70 -28.08 -6.07
CA PRO A 70 -28.62 -27.16 -6.36
C PRO A 70 -27.60 -27.29 -5.23
N ALA A 71 -26.40 -27.75 -5.56
CA ALA A 71 -25.28 -27.73 -4.65
C ALA A 71 -25.06 -26.28 -4.18
N PRO A 72 -24.74 -26.04 -2.90
CA PRO A 72 -24.26 -24.73 -2.50
C PRO A 72 -23.08 -24.35 -3.40
N ALA A 73 -23.10 -23.13 -3.93
CA ALA A 73 -21.99 -22.62 -4.73
C ALA A 73 -20.70 -22.85 -3.95
N THR A 74 -19.79 -23.63 -4.53
CA THR A 74 -18.41 -23.74 -4.05
C THR A 74 -17.89 -22.30 -3.92
N PRO A 75 -17.30 -21.89 -2.78
CA PRO A 75 -16.58 -20.64 -2.72
C PRO A 75 -15.60 -20.61 -3.90
N ALA A 76 -15.61 -19.54 -4.69
CA ALA A 76 -14.63 -19.37 -5.74
C ALA A 76 -13.25 -19.54 -5.11
N ALA A 77 -12.47 -20.52 -5.58
CA ALA A 77 -11.10 -20.67 -5.12
C ALA A 77 -10.36 -19.36 -5.43
N ASP A 78 -9.69 -18.80 -4.43
CA ASP A 78 -8.83 -17.62 -4.63
C ASP A 78 -7.85 -17.91 -5.77
N LEU A 79 -7.73 -16.96 -6.69
CA LEU A 79 -6.79 -17.06 -7.79
C LEU A 79 -5.35 -17.18 -7.23
N PRO A 80 -4.48 -18.02 -7.82
CA PRO A 80 -3.12 -18.18 -7.32
C PRO A 80 -2.35 -16.87 -7.45
N LYS A 81 -1.68 -16.46 -6.36
CA LYS A 81 -0.71 -15.35 -6.33
C LYS A 81 0.69 -15.87 -6.71
N PRO A 82 1.64 -14.99 -7.10
CA PRO A 82 3.06 -15.34 -7.10
C PRO A 82 3.48 -15.87 -5.72
N ALA A 83 4.45 -16.78 -5.65
CA ALA A 83 4.94 -17.25 -4.34
C ALA A 83 5.90 -16.21 -3.73
N ALA A 84 5.97 -16.13 -2.39
CA ALA A 84 6.83 -15.16 -1.69
C ALA A 84 8.29 -15.18 -2.16
N SER A 85 8.83 -16.38 -2.40
CA SER A 85 10.22 -16.60 -2.86
C SER A 85 10.47 -16.22 -4.32
N GLU A 86 9.43 -15.90 -5.11
CA GLU A 86 9.56 -15.53 -6.53
C GLU A 86 10.04 -14.07 -6.71
N GLY A 87 10.13 -13.29 -5.64
CA GLY A 87 10.81 -12.01 -5.62
C GLY A 87 10.31 -11.03 -4.57
N ARG A 88 10.88 -9.83 -4.57
CA ARG A 88 10.44 -8.69 -3.77
C ARG A 88 10.02 -7.54 -4.65
N ILE A 89 9.03 -6.80 -4.18
CA ILE A 89 8.47 -5.63 -4.83
C ILE A 89 8.81 -4.40 -3.99
N ALA A 90 9.55 -3.44 -4.54
CA ALA A 90 9.66 -2.10 -3.95
C ALA A 90 8.54 -1.20 -4.45
N PHE A 91 8.05 -0.30 -3.62
CA PHE A 91 7.06 0.71 -3.99
C PHE A 91 7.11 1.93 -3.06
N MET A 92 6.51 3.05 -3.47
CA MET A 92 6.33 4.23 -2.63
C MET A 92 5.01 4.16 -1.89
N GLY A 93 4.99 4.53 -0.61
CA GLY A 93 3.77 4.66 0.17
C GLY A 93 3.82 5.88 1.08
N PRO A 94 2.68 6.46 1.45
CA PRO A 94 2.64 7.46 2.51
C PRO A 94 3.12 6.88 3.86
N TYR A 95 3.85 7.70 4.61
CA TYR A 95 4.30 7.43 5.97
C TYR A 95 4.45 8.77 6.72
N GLY A 96 3.48 9.06 7.58
CA GLY A 96 3.35 10.38 8.19
C GLY A 96 2.92 11.41 7.14
N GLN A 97 3.66 12.52 7.04
CA GLN A 97 3.37 13.60 6.07
C GLN A 97 4.13 13.45 4.74
N ASN A 98 4.95 12.40 4.61
CA ASN A 98 5.86 12.21 3.48
C ASN A 98 5.59 10.88 2.77
N LEU A 99 6.04 10.77 1.52
CA LEU A 99 6.18 9.47 0.86
C LEU A 99 7.46 8.79 1.33
N GLN A 100 7.42 7.47 1.48
CA GLN A 100 8.57 6.64 1.82
C GLN A 100 8.58 5.38 0.96
N ILE A 101 9.71 4.68 0.94
CA ILE A 101 9.87 3.44 0.21
C ILE A 101 9.61 2.26 1.11
N PHE A 102 8.84 1.32 0.59
CA PHE A 102 8.52 0.06 1.21
C PHE A 102 8.92 -1.10 0.30
N LEU A 103 9.07 -2.28 0.92
CA LEU A 103 9.28 -3.56 0.26
C LEU A 103 8.22 -4.55 0.71
N ILE A 104 7.76 -5.40 -0.19
CA ILE A 104 6.98 -6.61 0.08
C ILE A 104 7.58 -7.79 -0.68
N ASN A 105 7.18 -9.00 -0.36
CA ASN A 105 7.39 -10.18 -1.17
C ASN A 105 6.41 -10.20 -2.36
N ALA A 106 6.69 -11.03 -3.36
CA ALA A 106 5.90 -11.11 -4.60
C ALA A 106 4.44 -11.55 -4.38
N ASP A 107 4.16 -12.26 -3.29
CA ASP A 107 2.82 -12.65 -2.86
C ASP A 107 2.04 -11.53 -2.11
N GLY A 108 2.71 -10.40 -1.86
CA GLY A 108 2.20 -9.27 -1.09
C GLY A 108 2.55 -9.28 0.39
N SER A 109 3.18 -10.34 0.91
CA SER A 109 3.57 -10.45 2.32
C SER A 109 4.85 -9.67 2.64
N GLY A 110 5.32 -9.67 3.89
CA GLY A 110 6.66 -9.19 4.24
C GLY A 110 6.88 -7.68 4.14
N LEU A 111 5.82 -6.87 4.32
CA LEU A 111 5.91 -5.41 4.27
C LEU A 111 7.01 -4.86 5.19
N THR A 112 7.93 -4.10 4.61
CA THR A 112 9.08 -3.50 5.30
C THR A 112 9.24 -2.04 4.86
N LEU A 113 9.29 -1.11 5.81
CA LEU A 113 9.69 0.27 5.56
C LEU A 113 11.21 0.35 5.32
N VAL A 114 11.64 1.01 4.25
CA VAL A 114 13.06 1.09 3.86
C VAL A 114 13.68 2.42 4.26
N THR A 115 13.01 3.55 3.99
CA THR A 115 13.58 4.91 4.11
C THR A 115 13.09 5.64 5.36
N GLU A 116 12.98 4.94 6.50
CA GLU A 116 12.38 5.46 7.74
C GLU A 116 12.97 6.78 8.28
N ASN A 117 14.23 7.09 7.95
CA ASN A 117 14.98 8.24 8.47
C ASN A 117 15.06 9.42 7.49
N ASP A 118 14.22 9.46 6.45
CA ASP A 118 14.19 10.56 5.49
C ASP A 118 13.10 11.59 5.83
N PRO A 119 13.46 12.78 6.37
CA PRO A 119 12.49 13.80 6.74
C PRO A 119 11.86 14.52 5.55
N THR A 120 12.41 14.35 4.34
CA THR A 120 11.92 15.01 3.10
C THR A 120 11.05 14.11 2.24
N GLY A 121 10.97 12.83 2.61
CA GLY A 121 10.35 11.78 1.82
C GLY A 121 11.29 11.18 0.78
N SER A 122 10.95 9.97 0.34
CA SER A 122 11.69 9.21 -0.65
C SER A 122 10.80 8.73 -1.78
N ALA A 123 11.29 8.80 -3.01
CA ALA A 123 10.52 8.50 -4.21
C ALA A 123 11.30 7.65 -5.24
N PHE A 124 10.58 7.12 -6.23
CA PHE A 124 11.11 6.36 -7.38
C PHE A 124 12.06 5.21 -7.01
N PRO A 125 11.65 4.25 -6.15
CA PRO A 125 12.49 3.11 -5.80
C PRO A 125 12.85 2.23 -7.00
N ASN A 126 14.10 1.80 -7.08
CA ASN A 126 14.54 0.75 -7.98
C ASN A 126 15.47 -0.25 -7.26
N LEU A 127 15.05 -1.52 -7.20
CA LEU A 127 15.86 -2.59 -6.62
C LEU A 127 17.06 -2.93 -7.51
N SER A 128 18.21 -3.19 -6.89
CA SER A 128 19.35 -3.77 -7.59
C SER A 128 19.03 -5.20 -8.05
N PRO A 129 19.65 -5.68 -9.15
CA PRO A 129 19.36 -7.00 -9.70
C PRO A 129 19.58 -8.17 -8.73
N ASP A 130 20.56 -8.02 -7.83
CA ASP A 130 20.87 -8.98 -6.75
C ASP A 130 19.92 -8.86 -5.55
N GLY A 131 18.99 -7.90 -5.58
CA GLY A 131 18.03 -7.61 -4.53
C GLY A 131 18.65 -7.02 -3.27
N THR A 132 19.94 -6.69 -3.20
CA THR A 132 20.59 -6.28 -1.95
C THR A 132 20.49 -4.78 -1.65
N LYS A 133 20.14 -3.96 -2.64
CA LYS A 133 20.09 -2.49 -2.55
C LYS A 133 18.81 -1.95 -3.17
N VAL A 134 18.44 -0.74 -2.77
CA VAL A 134 17.43 0.08 -3.45
C VAL A 134 18.03 1.44 -3.79
N ALA A 135 17.87 1.89 -5.03
CA ALA A 135 18.10 3.26 -5.45
C ALA A 135 16.80 4.07 -5.33
N PHE A 136 16.89 5.33 -4.97
CA PHE A 136 15.74 6.20 -4.77
C PHE A 136 16.10 7.68 -4.82
N VAL A 137 15.09 8.53 -4.90
CA VAL A 137 15.21 9.99 -4.87
C VAL A 137 14.89 10.51 -3.48
N SER A 138 15.65 11.50 -3.01
CA SER A 138 15.39 12.26 -1.78
C SER A 138 15.85 13.70 -1.96
N SER A 139 15.20 14.65 -1.27
CA SER A 139 15.67 16.05 -1.20
C SER A 139 16.31 16.41 0.13
N ARG A 140 16.79 15.41 0.89
CA ARG A 140 17.40 15.62 2.22
C ARG A 140 18.57 16.59 2.24
N ASP A 141 19.21 16.83 1.09
CA ASP A 141 20.34 17.76 0.92
C ASP A 141 19.99 19.05 0.14
N GLY A 142 18.70 19.35 -0.08
CA GLY A 142 18.22 20.64 -0.60
C GLY A 142 17.69 20.64 -2.03
N ASN A 143 18.01 19.63 -2.84
CA ASN A 143 17.47 19.37 -4.18
C ASN A 143 17.23 17.85 -4.34
N PRO A 144 16.37 17.42 -5.29
CA PRO A 144 16.18 16.00 -5.60
C PRO A 144 17.47 15.37 -6.10
N GLU A 145 17.93 14.35 -5.37
CA GLU A 145 19.17 13.63 -5.62
C GLU A 145 18.95 12.13 -5.48
N ILE A 146 19.82 11.35 -6.12
CA ILE A 146 19.75 9.89 -6.08
C ILE A 146 20.57 9.36 -4.92
N TYR A 147 19.95 8.49 -4.15
CA TYR A 147 20.56 7.75 -3.05
C TYR A 147 20.41 6.26 -3.29
N VAL A 148 21.36 5.50 -2.76
CA VAL A 148 21.30 4.04 -2.72
C VAL A 148 21.41 3.59 -1.27
N GLN A 149 20.44 2.79 -0.83
CA GLN A 149 20.46 2.15 0.47
C GLN A 149 20.74 0.66 0.34
N ASN A 150 21.71 0.18 1.10
CA ASN A 150 21.92 -1.25 1.30
C ASN A 150 20.82 -1.77 2.25
N LEU A 151 20.10 -2.81 1.84
CA LEU A 151 18.95 -3.31 2.60
C LEU A 151 19.34 -4.09 3.87
N GLY A 152 20.52 -4.72 3.86
CA GLY A 152 21.04 -5.49 5.00
C GLY A 152 21.72 -4.61 6.04
N THR A 153 22.64 -3.73 5.63
CA THR A 153 23.38 -2.85 6.56
C THR A 153 22.63 -1.56 6.88
N LYS A 154 21.57 -1.23 6.12
CA LYS A 154 20.81 0.04 6.17
C LYS A 154 21.63 1.28 5.83
N SER A 155 22.88 1.13 5.37
CA SER A 155 23.72 2.27 5.00
C SER A 155 23.19 2.95 3.74
N VAL A 156 23.09 4.28 3.77
CA VAL A 156 22.67 5.11 2.64
C VAL A 156 23.87 5.85 2.06
N THR A 157 24.01 5.83 0.73
CA THR A 157 25.06 6.55 -0.01
C THR A 157 24.40 7.47 -1.04
N ARG A 158 24.82 8.73 -1.10
CA ARG A 158 24.42 9.67 -2.15
C ARG A 158 25.19 9.36 -3.44
N ILE A 159 24.48 9.23 -4.55
CA ILE A 159 25.02 8.85 -5.87
C ILE A 159 25.26 10.07 -6.75
N THR A 160 24.39 11.06 -6.67
CA THR A 160 24.48 12.30 -7.46
C THR A 160 24.61 13.52 -6.56
N ASP A 161 25.35 14.54 -7.02
CA ASP A 161 25.59 15.78 -6.27
C ASP A 161 25.69 17.03 -7.18
N ALA A 162 25.28 16.91 -8.44
CA ALA A 162 25.39 17.99 -9.40
C ALA A 162 24.22 18.98 -9.27
N PRO A 163 24.42 20.26 -9.61
CA PRO A 163 23.31 21.22 -9.66
C PRO A 163 22.24 20.76 -10.67
N GLY A 164 21.01 20.60 -10.19
CA GLY A 164 19.87 20.14 -10.98
C GLY A 164 18.94 19.26 -10.14
N MET A 165 17.90 18.73 -10.77
CA MET A 165 17.05 17.68 -10.21
C MET A 165 17.41 16.34 -10.82
N ASP A 166 17.78 15.37 -10.00
CA ASP A 166 18.04 14.00 -10.44
C ASP A 166 16.92 13.06 -9.98
N ASN A 167 16.36 12.29 -10.91
CA ASN A 167 15.15 11.50 -10.69
C ASN A 167 15.16 10.12 -11.40
N GLN A 168 14.16 9.29 -11.12
CA GLN A 168 13.90 7.99 -11.78
C GLN A 168 15.14 7.07 -11.91
N PRO A 169 15.84 6.75 -10.80
CA PRO A 169 17.03 5.90 -10.87
C PRO A 169 16.69 4.47 -11.33
N LEU A 170 17.54 3.89 -12.17
CA LEU A 170 17.44 2.51 -12.66
C LEU A 170 18.81 1.82 -12.68
N PHE A 171 18.99 0.77 -11.88
CA PHE A 171 20.15 -0.11 -12.02
C PHE A 171 20.13 -0.82 -13.38
N SER A 172 21.31 -0.99 -13.97
CA SER A 172 21.49 -1.89 -15.12
C SER A 172 21.27 -3.35 -14.69
N PRO A 173 20.94 -4.27 -15.62
CA PRO A 173 20.67 -5.67 -15.29
C PRO A 173 21.84 -6.41 -14.63
N ASP A 174 23.06 -5.97 -14.89
CA ASP A 174 24.29 -6.48 -14.26
C ASP A 174 24.66 -5.76 -12.96
N GLY A 175 23.90 -4.73 -12.57
CA GLY A 175 24.10 -3.90 -11.38
C GLY A 175 25.33 -2.99 -11.43
N SER A 176 26.05 -2.92 -12.56
CA SER A 176 27.29 -2.13 -12.67
C SER A 176 27.05 -0.65 -12.91
N LYS A 177 25.88 -0.27 -13.41
CA LYS A 177 25.50 1.10 -13.77
C LYS A 177 24.21 1.53 -13.13
N ILE A 178 24.01 2.85 -13.10
CA ILE A 178 22.74 3.48 -12.77
C ILE A 178 22.39 4.51 -13.85
N ALA A 179 21.21 4.36 -14.44
CA ALA A 179 20.59 5.36 -15.31
C ALA A 179 19.66 6.24 -14.49
N PHE A 180 19.52 7.50 -14.88
CA PHE A 180 18.61 8.45 -14.24
C PHE A 180 18.27 9.60 -15.19
N ILE A 181 17.26 10.40 -14.85
CA ILE A 181 16.97 11.64 -15.57
C ILE A 181 17.57 12.83 -14.82
N SER A 182 18.05 13.84 -15.55
CA SER A 182 18.57 15.07 -14.96
C SER A 182 18.30 16.28 -15.84
N ASP A 183 17.95 17.40 -15.21
CA ASP A 183 17.79 18.70 -15.88
C ASP A 183 19.09 19.55 -15.91
N ARG A 184 20.21 18.99 -15.42
CA ARG A 184 21.48 19.72 -15.27
C ARG A 184 22.06 20.27 -16.59
N ALA A 185 21.57 19.81 -17.74
CA ALA A 185 21.95 20.28 -19.08
C ALA A 185 20.96 21.32 -19.68
N GLY A 186 19.89 21.67 -18.96
CA GLY A 186 18.87 22.64 -19.39
C GLY A 186 17.54 22.03 -19.82
N SER A 187 17.54 20.77 -20.27
CA SER A 187 16.38 19.90 -20.52
C SER A 187 16.48 18.65 -19.65
N ILE A 188 15.35 17.97 -19.40
CA ILE A 188 15.39 16.65 -18.75
C ILE A 188 15.92 15.63 -19.75
N ASP A 189 17.18 15.25 -19.59
CA ASP A 189 17.88 14.26 -20.41
C ASP A 189 18.17 12.97 -19.62
N ILE A 190 18.50 11.89 -20.33
CA ILE A 190 18.96 10.63 -19.75
C ILE A 190 20.44 10.69 -19.43
N TRP A 191 20.79 10.33 -18.20
CA TRP A 191 22.15 10.23 -17.71
C TRP A 191 22.45 8.80 -17.28
N VAL A 192 23.72 8.40 -17.43
CA VAL A 192 24.21 7.09 -16.98
C VAL A 192 25.56 7.28 -16.28
N GLY A 193 25.73 6.63 -15.14
CA GLY A 193 26.99 6.53 -14.43
C GLY A 193 27.25 5.12 -13.91
N ASP A 194 28.37 4.94 -13.24
CA ASP A 194 28.64 3.73 -12.47
C ASP A 194 27.72 3.68 -11.24
N ALA A 195 27.36 2.49 -10.79
CA ALA A 195 26.46 2.29 -9.66
C ALA A 195 26.99 2.85 -8.32
N ASP A 196 28.27 3.24 -8.25
CA ASP A 196 28.88 3.93 -7.10
C ASP A 196 28.85 5.47 -7.22
N GLY A 197 28.19 6.00 -8.26
CA GLY A 197 28.04 7.44 -8.52
C GLY A 197 29.15 8.05 -9.38
N LYS A 198 30.17 7.30 -9.79
CA LYS A 198 31.26 7.83 -10.63
C LYS A 198 30.89 7.83 -12.11
N ASN A 199 31.72 8.51 -12.90
CA ASN A 199 31.70 8.47 -14.37
C ASN A 199 30.33 8.79 -15.01
N GLN A 200 29.56 9.69 -14.38
CA GLN A 200 28.27 10.13 -14.89
C GLN A 200 28.44 10.93 -16.19
N LYS A 201 27.62 10.61 -17.19
CA LYS A 201 27.54 11.35 -18.45
C LYS A 201 26.11 11.38 -18.97
N ALA A 202 25.78 12.43 -19.70
CA ALA A 202 24.57 12.48 -20.50
C ALA A 202 24.65 11.40 -21.60
N LEU A 203 23.60 10.60 -21.72
CA LEU A 203 23.42 9.62 -22.79
C LEU A 203 22.62 10.23 -23.95
N THR A 204 21.72 11.16 -23.65
CA THR A 204 20.95 11.96 -24.59
C THR A 204 21.20 13.45 -24.32
N THR A 205 21.04 14.29 -25.33
CA THR A 205 21.28 15.74 -25.24
C THR A 205 20.35 16.53 -26.17
N ARG A 206 19.10 16.07 -26.31
CA ARG A 206 18.20 16.60 -27.35
C ARG A 206 17.16 17.52 -26.73
N ASP A 207 16.59 18.40 -27.56
CA ASP A 207 15.53 19.28 -27.10
C ASP A 207 14.28 18.48 -26.67
N GLY A 208 13.72 18.88 -25.53
CA GLY A 208 12.47 18.36 -24.98
C GLY A 208 12.67 17.25 -23.94
N ASP A 209 11.76 17.22 -22.96
CA ASP A 209 11.90 16.37 -21.78
C ASP A 209 11.72 14.87 -22.08
N GLU A 210 12.55 14.07 -21.41
CA GLU A 210 12.60 12.62 -21.52
C GLU A 210 12.33 11.97 -20.16
N LEU A 211 11.61 10.85 -20.16
CA LEU A 211 11.44 10.01 -18.97
C LEU A 211 12.04 8.63 -19.18
N LEU A 212 12.46 8.00 -18.09
CA LEU A 212 13.00 6.65 -18.11
C LEU A 212 11.91 5.58 -18.09
N GLY A 213 12.14 4.52 -18.85
CA GLY A 213 11.42 3.25 -18.81
C GLY A 213 12.22 2.17 -18.10
N GLY A 214 12.87 1.28 -18.85
CA GLY A 214 13.65 0.16 -18.33
C GLY A 214 14.81 -0.25 -19.25
N TRP A 215 15.81 -0.92 -18.68
CA TRP A 215 16.92 -1.50 -19.44
C TRP A 215 16.46 -2.72 -20.24
N SER A 216 17.07 -2.95 -21.41
CA SER A 216 17.04 -4.25 -22.08
C SER A 216 17.74 -5.29 -21.20
N PRO A 217 17.31 -6.57 -21.20
CA PRO A 217 17.91 -7.59 -20.33
C PRO A 217 19.41 -7.80 -20.56
N ASP A 218 19.91 -7.50 -21.76
CA ASP A 218 21.34 -7.56 -22.08
C ASP A 218 22.13 -6.30 -21.69
N GLY A 219 21.48 -5.30 -21.10
CA GLY A 219 22.07 -4.05 -20.62
C GLY A 219 22.55 -3.11 -21.73
N LYS A 220 22.22 -3.36 -23.01
CA LYS A 220 22.72 -2.56 -24.13
C LYS A 220 21.82 -1.40 -24.50
N ARG A 221 20.55 -1.42 -24.13
CA ARG A 221 19.57 -0.39 -24.49
C ARG A 221 18.73 0.03 -23.29
N LEU A 222 18.21 1.24 -23.37
CA LEU A 222 17.22 1.79 -22.44
C LEU A 222 15.94 2.10 -23.20
N LEU A 223 14.79 1.84 -22.58
CA LEU A 223 13.52 2.41 -23.02
C LEU A 223 13.37 3.79 -22.40
N ILE A 224 12.90 4.73 -23.21
CA ILE A 224 12.59 6.09 -22.78
C ILE A 224 11.23 6.52 -23.32
N VAL A 225 10.70 7.59 -22.75
CA VAL A 225 9.48 8.24 -23.22
C VAL A 225 9.78 9.69 -23.59
N THR A 226 9.51 10.08 -24.83
CA THR A 226 9.47 11.48 -25.25
C THR A 226 8.16 12.12 -24.84
N GLN A 227 8.18 13.38 -24.38
CA GLN A 227 6.96 14.13 -24.11
C GLN A 227 6.72 15.27 -25.10
N SER A 228 5.47 15.42 -25.53
CA SER A 228 4.95 16.59 -26.25
C SER A 228 3.61 17.03 -25.65
N PRO A 229 3.09 18.23 -26.01
CA PRO A 229 1.80 18.69 -25.50
C PRO A 229 0.61 17.76 -25.79
N THR A 230 0.73 16.87 -26.77
CA THR A 230 -0.36 15.99 -27.22
C THR A 230 0.00 14.51 -27.21
N ALA A 231 1.26 14.15 -26.93
CA ALA A 231 1.71 12.78 -27.03
C ALA A 231 2.81 12.39 -26.03
N GLN A 232 2.76 11.14 -25.56
CA GLN A 232 3.87 10.43 -24.96
C GLN A 232 4.14 9.18 -25.82
N ASN A 233 5.37 9.06 -26.32
CA ASN A 233 5.77 7.98 -27.23
C ASN A 233 7.01 7.27 -26.71
N ILE A 234 7.10 5.98 -26.99
CA ILE A 234 8.17 5.10 -26.50
C ILE A 234 9.30 5.03 -27.54
N TRP A 235 10.53 5.12 -27.05
CA TRP A 235 11.75 5.02 -27.84
C TRP A 235 12.74 4.08 -27.16
N THR A 236 13.71 3.56 -27.92
CA THR A 236 14.92 2.94 -27.38
C THR A 236 16.11 3.87 -27.56
N VAL A 237 17.00 3.90 -26.58
CA VAL A 237 18.33 4.52 -26.63
C VAL A 237 19.39 3.42 -26.59
N ASP A 238 20.36 3.44 -27.49
CA ASP A 238 21.56 2.61 -27.37
C ASP A 238 22.46 3.13 -26.24
N GLY A 239 22.80 2.27 -25.28
CA GLY A 239 23.55 2.66 -24.08
C GLY A 239 25.02 3.02 -24.33
N ALA A 240 25.57 2.73 -25.51
CA ALA A 240 26.92 3.09 -25.89
C ALA A 240 26.98 4.35 -26.75
N SER A 241 26.13 4.42 -27.79
CA SER A 241 26.14 5.52 -28.78
C SER A 241 25.16 6.66 -28.45
N GLY A 242 24.13 6.41 -27.64
CA GLY A 242 23.00 7.33 -27.45
C GLY A 242 22.03 7.36 -28.63
N GLU A 243 22.18 6.46 -29.61
CA GLU A 243 21.31 6.42 -30.80
C GLU A 243 19.87 6.08 -30.43
N LEU A 244 18.92 6.83 -30.99
CA LEU A 244 17.49 6.72 -30.73
C LEU A 244 16.77 5.95 -31.83
N ALA A 245 15.85 5.08 -31.44
CA ALA A 245 14.87 4.46 -32.35
C ALA A 245 13.46 4.53 -31.77
N GLN A 246 12.51 5.02 -32.57
CA GLN A 246 11.11 5.17 -32.16
C GLN A 246 10.37 3.84 -32.22
N LEU A 247 9.62 3.50 -31.18
CA LEU A 247 8.79 2.30 -31.13
C LEU A 247 7.30 2.60 -31.29
N THR A 248 6.83 3.75 -30.78
CA THR A 248 5.45 4.20 -30.98
C THR A 248 5.41 5.59 -31.57
N ASP A 249 4.45 5.81 -32.49
CA ASP A 249 4.23 7.11 -33.12
C ASP A 249 2.72 7.38 -33.19
N ARG A 250 2.21 8.06 -32.16
CA ARG A 250 0.81 8.46 -32.13
C ARG A 250 0.52 9.65 -31.21
N GLU A 251 -0.64 10.27 -31.45
CA GLU A 251 -1.28 11.12 -30.45
C GLU A 251 -1.87 10.26 -29.32
N GLY A 252 -1.67 10.67 -28.07
CA GLY A 252 -2.09 9.92 -26.89
C GLY A 252 -0.93 9.57 -25.96
N ILE A 253 -1.16 8.62 -25.05
CA ILE A 253 -0.18 8.27 -24.03
C ILE A 253 0.25 6.82 -24.26
N ASP A 254 1.55 6.60 -24.46
CA ASP A 254 2.24 5.32 -24.33
C ASP A 254 3.43 5.55 -23.37
N ALA A 255 3.41 4.96 -22.17
CA ALA A 255 4.36 5.34 -21.11
C ALA A 255 4.69 4.21 -20.10
N ALA A 256 5.70 4.49 -19.27
CA ALA A 256 6.39 3.55 -18.36
C ALA A 256 6.72 2.19 -19.01
N PRO A 257 7.45 2.18 -20.13
CA PRO A 257 7.75 0.95 -20.86
C PRO A 257 8.85 0.12 -20.16
N VAL A 258 8.66 -1.19 -20.09
CA VAL A 258 9.62 -2.14 -19.50
C VAL A 258 9.74 -3.41 -20.34
N TYR A 259 10.95 -3.95 -20.45
CA TYR A 259 11.16 -5.24 -21.12
C TYR A 259 10.70 -6.41 -20.24
N SER A 260 10.21 -7.48 -20.87
CA SER A 260 10.16 -8.80 -20.25
C SER A 260 11.59 -9.32 -19.99
N PRO A 261 11.79 -10.20 -19.00
CA PRO A 261 13.14 -10.67 -18.64
C PRO A 261 13.86 -11.42 -19.78
N ASP A 262 13.10 -12.06 -20.66
CA ASP A 262 13.62 -12.72 -21.87
C ASP A 262 13.86 -11.75 -23.04
N GLY A 263 13.44 -10.49 -22.91
CA GLY A 263 13.55 -9.44 -23.92
C GLY A 263 12.57 -9.60 -25.09
N GLY A 264 11.65 -10.56 -25.04
CA GLY A 264 10.72 -10.86 -26.13
C GLY A 264 9.51 -9.93 -26.22
N ARG A 265 9.20 -9.17 -25.16
CA ARG A 265 8.06 -8.26 -25.06
C ARG A 265 8.48 -6.96 -24.36
N ILE A 266 7.73 -5.89 -24.62
CA ILE A 266 7.73 -4.65 -23.84
C ILE A 266 6.33 -4.44 -23.29
N ALA A 267 6.17 -4.31 -21.97
CA ALA A 267 4.92 -3.88 -21.34
C ALA A 267 4.92 -2.36 -21.13
N PHE A 268 3.76 -1.72 -21.26
CA PHE A 268 3.57 -0.28 -21.08
C PHE A 268 2.10 0.02 -20.80
N TYR A 269 1.78 1.20 -20.26
CA TYR A 269 0.38 1.63 -20.19
C TYR A 269 0.04 2.58 -21.33
N SER A 270 -1.20 2.50 -21.82
CA SER A 270 -1.68 3.30 -22.94
C SER A 270 -3.15 3.65 -22.84
N ASN A 271 -3.54 4.78 -23.42
CA ASN A 271 -4.95 5.15 -23.62
C ASN A 271 -5.50 4.68 -24.98
N ARG A 272 -4.78 3.80 -25.68
CA ARG A 272 -5.28 3.17 -26.90
C ARG A 272 -6.63 2.50 -26.63
N GLY A 273 -7.63 2.80 -27.47
CA GLY A 273 -8.96 2.21 -27.34
C GLY A 273 -9.92 2.93 -26.38
N GLY A 274 -9.53 4.03 -25.73
CA GLY A 274 -10.43 4.75 -24.83
C GLY A 274 -9.83 5.98 -24.17
N LYS A 275 -10.47 6.41 -23.07
CA LYS A 275 -9.94 7.50 -22.22
C LYS A 275 -9.15 6.97 -21.01
N THR A 276 -9.36 5.71 -20.66
CA THR A 276 -8.75 5.01 -19.52
C THR A 276 -7.41 4.41 -19.93
N LEU A 277 -6.41 4.54 -19.06
CA LEU A 277 -5.10 3.94 -19.25
C LEU A 277 -5.16 2.45 -18.91
N ASN A 278 -4.68 1.61 -19.82
CA ASN A 278 -4.67 0.16 -19.67
C ASN A 278 -3.29 -0.39 -20.01
N ILE A 279 -3.00 -1.61 -19.55
CA ILE A 279 -1.72 -2.27 -19.82
C ILE A 279 -1.76 -2.92 -21.21
N PHE A 280 -0.72 -2.64 -21.99
CA PHE A 280 -0.46 -3.23 -23.29
C PHE A 280 0.93 -3.87 -23.28
N THR A 281 1.13 -4.80 -24.21
CA THR A 281 2.46 -5.31 -24.56
C THR A 281 2.71 -5.14 -26.06
N MET A 282 3.97 -5.10 -26.46
CA MET A 282 4.39 -5.08 -27.86
C MET A 282 5.68 -5.87 -28.05
N ALA A 283 6.02 -6.22 -29.29
CA ALA A 283 7.34 -6.72 -29.64
C ALA A 283 8.41 -5.61 -29.48
N PRO A 284 9.69 -5.97 -29.28
CA PRO A 284 10.79 -4.99 -29.12
C PRO A 284 11.00 -4.03 -30.28
N ASP A 285 10.46 -4.33 -31.45
CA ASP A 285 10.49 -3.47 -32.65
C ASP A 285 9.25 -2.55 -32.76
N GLY A 286 8.38 -2.54 -31.75
CA GLY A 286 7.13 -1.76 -31.72
C GLY A 286 5.92 -2.44 -32.38
N SER A 287 6.11 -3.61 -32.99
CA SER A 287 5.02 -4.38 -33.62
C SER A 287 4.25 -5.24 -32.61
N ASP A 288 3.26 -6.02 -33.08
CA ASP A 288 2.47 -6.98 -32.29
C ASP A 288 1.93 -6.42 -30.96
N VAL A 289 1.23 -5.28 -31.04
CA VAL A 289 0.66 -4.64 -29.85
C VAL A 289 -0.60 -5.39 -29.37
N VAL A 290 -0.58 -5.85 -28.13
CA VAL A 290 -1.64 -6.61 -27.48
C VAL A 290 -2.11 -5.89 -26.22
N GLN A 291 -3.43 -5.73 -26.05
CA GLN A 291 -4.03 -5.19 -24.83
C GLN A 291 -4.20 -6.29 -23.79
N LEU A 292 -3.68 -6.09 -22.57
CA LEU A 292 -3.77 -7.07 -21.48
C LEU A 292 -4.87 -6.74 -20.46
N THR A 293 -5.10 -5.45 -20.17
CA THR A 293 -6.19 -5.03 -19.28
C THR A 293 -7.24 -4.23 -20.05
N ASN A 294 -8.49 -4.35 -19.61
CA ASN A 294 -9.58 -3.56 -20.15
C ASN A 294 -10.59 -3.30 -19.02
N GLY A 295 -10.73 -2.06 -18.60
CA GLY A 295 -11.60 -1.70 -17.49
C GLY A 295 -11.78 -0.19 -17.33
N PRO A 296 -12.69 0.22 -16.43
CA PRO A 296 -12.96 1.63 -16.15
C PRO A 296 -11.88 2.29 -15.28
N GLU A 297 -11.00 1.50 -14.66
CA GLU A 297 -9.89 1.95 -13.82
C GLU A 297 -8.63 2.16 -14.67
N ASP A 298 -7.81 3.16 -14.31
CA ASP A 298 -6.50 3.35 -14.91
C ASP A 298 -5.51 2.29 -14.37
N ASN A 299 -4.84 1.56 -15.26
CA ASN A 299 -3.82 0.58 -14.94
C ASN A 299 -2.46 1.11 -15.41
N LEU A 300 -1.50 1.23 -14.49
CA LEU A 300 -0.28 2.03 -14.65
C LEU A 300 0.96 1.27 -14.15
N PHE A 301 2.14 1.73 -14.60
CA PHE A 301 3.46 1.28 -14.13
C PHE A 301 3.66 -0.25 -14.09
N PRO A 302 3.52 -0.93 -15.24
CA PRO A 302 3.75 -2.38 -15.29
C PRO A 302 5.23 -2.72 -15.06
N VAL A 303 5.50 -3.84 -14.39
CA VAL A 303 6.81 -4.50 -14.29
C VAL A 303 6.65 -6.01 -14.32
N TYR A 304 7.59 -6.70 -14.97
CA TYR A 304 7.60 -8.15 -14.99
C TYR A 304 8.24 -8.71 -13.72
N SER A 305 7.78 -9.88 -13.28
CA SER A 305 8.55 -10.71 -12.35
C SER A 305 9.86 -11.17 -13.01
N PRO A 306 10.92 -11.43 -12.24
CA PRO A 306 12.22 -11.86 -12.77
C PRO A 306 12.18 -13.13 -13.63
N ASP A 307 11.24 -14.02 -13.34
CA ASP A 307 11.02 -15.26 -14.10
C ASP A 307 10.10 -15.09 -15.32
N GLY A 308 9.58 -13.87 -15.55
CA GLY A 308 8.73 -13.51 -16.67
C GLY A 308 7.31 -14.09 -16.62
N LYS A 309 6.92 -14.76 -15.54
CA LYS A 309 5.59 -15.38 -15.43
C LYS A 309 4.48 -14.39 -15.07
N TRP A 310 4.84 -13.32 -14.36
CA TRP A 310 3.89 -12.36 -13.82
C TRP A 310 4.17 -10.96 -14.34
N LEU A 311 3.11 -10.17 -14.44
CA LEU A 311 3.15 -8.73 -14.62
C LEU A 311 2.47 -8.09 -13.41
N VAL A 312 3.22 -7.24 -12.70
CA VAL A 312 2.72 -6.45 -11.57
C VAL A 312 2.51 -5.02 -12.05
N TYR A 313 1.41 -4.39 -11.65
CA TYR A 313 1.07 -3.03 -12.03
C TYR A 313 0.20 -2.38 -10.95
N SER A 314 -0.04 -1.07 -11.06
CA SER A 314 -0.93 -0.32 -10.17
C SER A 314 -2.28 -0.09 -10.83
N THR A 315 -3.40 -0.30 -10.13
CA THR A 315 -4.74 0.11 -10.59
C THR A 315 -5.29 1.27 -9.76
N ALA A 316 -5.92 2.25 -10.42
CA ALA A 316 -6.52 3.41 -9.79
C ALA A 316 -7.96 3.13 -9.34
N ARG A 317 -8.17 3.13 -8.02
CA ARG A 317 -9.48 2.95 -7.38
C ARG A 317 -9.80 4.17 -6.52
N GLY A 318 -10.65 5.05 -7.05
CA GLY A 318 -10.95 6.32 -6.41
C GLY A 318 -9.72 7.22 -6.38
N GLN A 319 -9.21 7.54 -5.18
CA GLN A 319 -7.98 8.30 -4.98
C GLN A 319 -6.76 7.42 -4.66
N THR A 320 -6.92 6.09 -4.65
CA THR A 320 -5.87 5.16 -4.24
C THR A 320 -5.34 4.39 -5.44
N LEU A 321 -4.04 4.12 -5.45
CA LEU A 321 -3.41 3.16 -6.37
C LEU A 321 -3.17 1.84 -5.61
N THR A 322 -3.65 0.73 -6.16
CA THR A 322 -3.53 -0.62 -5.57
C THR A 322 -2.61 -1.48 -6.43
N LEU A 323 -1.73 -2.28 -5.81
CA LEU A 323 -0.88 -3.21 -6.55
C LEU A 323 -1.68 -4.45 -7.00
N VAL A 324 -1.42 -4.88 -8.22
CA VAL A 324 -2.11 -5.99 -8.86
C VAL A 324 -1.09 -6.82 -9.61
N ALA A 325 -1.16 -8.14 -9.47
CA ALA A 325 -0.42 -9.09 -10.29
C ALA A 325 -1.36 -9.76 -11.28
N MET A 326 -0.88 -10.07 -12.47
CA MET A 326 -1.57 -10.92 -13.45
C MET A 326 -0.56 -11.81 -14.17
N PRO A 327 -0.98 -12.93 -14.78
CA PRO A 327 -0.09 -13.68 -15.66
C PRO A 327 0.44 -12.79 -16.80
N ALA A 328 1.73 -12.88 -17.10
CA ALA A 328 2.42 -12.02 -18.07
C ALA A 328 1.82 -12.09 -19.49
N GLY A 329 1.21 -13.23 -19.86
CA GLY A 329 0.53 -13.42 -21.13
C GLY A 329 -0.91 -12.90 -21.18
N GLY A 330 -1.42 -12.27 -20.11
CA GLY A 330 -2.83 -11.96 -19.95
C GLY A 330 -3.56 -12.98 -19.06
N GLY A 331 -4.63 -12.54 -18.39
CA GLY A 331 -5.41 -13.41 -17.51
C GLY A 331 -6.15 -12.63 -16.43
N ALA A 332 -6.78 -13.37 -15.51
CA ALA A 332 -7.46 -12.75 -14.37
C ALA A 332 -6.43 -12.10 -13.42
N PRO A 333 -6.60 -10.82 -13.07
CA PRO A 333 -5.72 -10.15 -12.12
C PRO A 333 -6.00 -10.60 -10.69
N VAL A 334 -4.97 -10.54 -9.86
CA VAL A 334 -5.00 -10.80 -8.42
C VAL A 334 -4.45 -9.59 -7.70
N PHE A 335 -5.20 -9.08 -6.73
CA PHE A 335 -4.73 -8.00 -5.89
C PHE A 335 -3.59 -8.51 -5.01
N LEU A 336 -2.42 -7.93 -5.21
CA LEU A 336 -1.40 -7.94 -4.19
C LEU A 336 -1.92 -6.88 -3.24
N ASN A 337 -2.40 -7.26 -2.06
CA ASN A 337 -2.76 -6.28 -1.04
C ASN A 337 -1.49 -5.99 -0.25
N PRO A 338 -0.53 -5.15 -0.73
CA PRO A 338 0.51 -4.68 0.18
C PRO A 338 -0.20 -3.82 1.19
N ASP A 339 0.11 -4.05 2.45
CA ASP A 339 -0.58 -3.37 3.50
C ASP A 339 -0.12 -1.89 3.68
N ILE A 340 -0.31 -1.05 2.67
CA ILE A 340 0.13 0.35 2.64
C ILE A 340 -0.97 1.24 3.20
N GLU A 341 -0.79 1.56 4.47
CA GLU A 341 -1.63 2.36 5.37
C GLU A 341 -2.93 1.69 5.78
N GLY A 342 -3.01 1.23 7.03
CA GLY A 342 -4.27 0.64 7.48
C GLY A 342 -4.61 -0.61 6.69
N LEU A 343 -3.68 -1.54 6.59
CA LEU A 343 -3.97 -2.80 5.98
C LEU A 343 -3.47 -3.97 6.88
N PRO A 344 -4.34 -4.97 7.13
CA PRO A 344 -4.04 -6.20 7.82
C PRO A 344 -3.80 -7.35 6.84
N THR A 345 -2.92 -8.22 7.31
CA THR A 345 -2.52 -9.51 6.75
C THR A 345 -3.69 -10.39 6.35
N SER A 346 -3.50 -11.19 5.30
CA SER A 346 -3.59 -12.66 5.48
C SER A 346 -2.86 -13.39 4.35
N TRP A 347 -2.04 -14.39 4.72
CA TRP A 347 -2.22 -15.82 4.44
C TRP A 347 -1.03 -16.61 5.01
N LYS A 348 -1.27 -17.86 5.47
CA LYS A 348 -0.29 -18.76 6.11
C LYS A 348 -0.46 -20.20 5.62
N ALA A 349 0.66 -20.88 5.33
CA ALA A 349 1.07 -22.25 5.72
C ALA A 349 2.29 -22.68 4.86
N ALA A 350 3.34 -23.40 5.32
CA ALA A 350 3.39 -24.43 6.36
C ALA A 350 4.79 -24.61 7.02
N THR A 351 4.74 -24.97 8.32
CA THR A 351 5.64 -25.85 9.11
C THR A 351 7.12 -25.49 9.41
N GLU A 352 7.37 -25.18 10.70
CA GLU A 352 8.62 -25.23 11.50
C GLU A 352 9.66 -24.07 11.35
N PRO A 353 10.45 -23.74 12.41
CA PRO A 353 10.05 -23.02 13.61
C PRO A 353 10.67 -21.62 13.71
N LEU A 354 9.95 -20.74 14.41
CA LEU A 354 10.24 -19.32 14.66
C LEU A 354 11.36 -19.13 15.69
N ALA A 355 12.62 -19.18 15.26
CA ALA A 355 13.72 -18.62 16.02
C ALA A 355 14.66 -17.86 15.08
N GLU A 356 14.89 -16.57 15.38
CA GLU A 356 15.86 -15.67 14.73
C GLU A 356 15.44 -14.88 13.48
N THR A 357 14.15 -14.75 13.16
CA THR A 357 13.70 -13.66 12.27
C THR A 357 13.49 -12.41 13.12
N GLY A 358 14.52 -11.57 13.21
CA GLY A 358 14.47 -10.24 13.79
C GLY A 358 13.48 -9.32 13.07
N PHE A 359 12.18 -9.54 13.33
CA PHE A 359 11.12 -8.61 13.02
C PHE A 359 11.32 -7.36 13.87
N THR A 360 11.82 -6.30 13.26
CA THR A 360 11.56 -4.96 13.79
C THR A 360 10.58 -4.30 12.85
N GLN A 361 9.31 -4.24 13.30
CA GLN A 361 8.48 -3.07 13.02
C GLN A 361 9.34 -1.83 13.33
N GLY A 362 9.15 -0.71 12.63
CA GLY A 362 9.67 0.58 13.13
C GLY A 362 9.36 0.64 14.64
N PRO A 363 10.30 1.10 15.48
CA PRO A 363 10.37 0.69 16.89
C PRO A 363 8.98 0.68 17.50
N GLN A 364 8.47 -0.49 17.91
CA GLN A 364 7.24 -0.58 18.68
C GLN A 364 7.35 0.48 19.77
N GLN A 365 6.59 1.56 19.65
CA GLN A 365 6.60 2.57 20.69
C GLN A 365 5.89 1.90 21.87
N ARG A 366 6.71 1.42 22.80
CA ARG A 366 6.31 0.81 24.06
C ARG A 366 6.25 1.90 25.11
N ASN A 367 5.45 1.66 26.14
CA ASN A 367 5.26 2.58 27.26
C ASN A 367 4.59 3.92 26.86
N ILE A 368 3.82 3.96 25.77
CA ILE A 368 2.98 5.11 25.49
C ILE A 368 1.85 5.17 26.50
N LYS A 369 1.65 6.36 27.07
CA LYS A 369 0.56 6.62 28.00
C LYS A 369 -0.42 7.59 27.36
N VAL A 370 -1.67 7.16 27.27
CA VAL A 370 -2.81 8.05 27.06
C VAL A 370 -3.10 8.77 28.38
N SER A 371 -3.40 10.06 28.31
CA SER A 371 -3.63 10.89 29.50
C SER A 371 -4.81 10.40 30.35
N ASP A 372 -4.66 10.53 31.68
CA ASP A 372 -5.72 10.17 32.64
C ASP A 372 -7.02 10.96 32.40
N GLU A 373 -6.91 12.19 31.86
CA GLU A 373 -8.04 13.05 31.50
C GLU A 373 -8.91 12.42 30.39
N VAL A 374 -8.27 11.94 29.32
CA VAL A 374 -8.96 11.26 28.22
C VAL A 374 -9.53 9.93 28.72
N LEU A 375 -8.75 9.15 29.47
CA LEU A 375 -9.19 7.85 29.99
C LEU A 375 -10.34 7.94 31.00
N ALA A 376 -10.46 9.04 31.75
CA ALA A 376 -11.54 9.24 32.71
C ALA A 376 -12.91 9.48 32.04
N SER A 377 -12.92 10.00 30.81
CA SER A 377 -14.14 10.29 30.04
C SER A 377 -14.38 9.32 28.87
N ALA A 378 -13.44 8.42 28.62
CA ALA A 378 -13.50 7.40 27.58
C ALA A 378 -14.45 6.25 27.98
N PRO A 379 -15.44 5.91 27.15
CA PRO A 379 -16.27 4.72 27.32
C PRO A 379 -15.41 3.45 27.32
N SER A 380 -15.76 2.47 28.16
CA SER A 380 -15.02 1.20 28.19
C SER A 380 -15.92 -0.04 28.35
N LYS A 381 -15.40 -1.21 27.97
CA LYS A 381 -15.97 -2.55 28.23
C LYS A 381 -14.99 -3.38 29.04
N GLY A 382 -15.50 -4.24 29.91
CA GLY A 382 -14.70 -5.17 30.73
C GLY A 382 -14.39 -4.65 32.12
N ASP A 383 -13.62 -5.42 32.89
CA ASP A 383 -13.22 -5.05 34.25
C ASP A 383 -12.28 -3.82 34.20
N PRO A 384 -12.57 -2.71 34.90
CA PRO A 384 -11.67 -1.56 34.99
C PRO A 384 -10.26 -1.89 35.49
N ASN A 385 -10.10 -3.00 36.23
CA ASN A 385 -8.85 -3.50 36.79
C ASN A 385 -8.25 -4.66 35.99
N ALA A 386 -8.75 -4.92 34.77
CA ALA A 386 -8.21 -5.96 33.92
C ALA A 386 -6.68 -5.75 33.72
N PRO A 387 -5.88 -6.83 33.74
CA PRO A 387 -4.43 -6.75 33.57
C PRO A 387 -4.01 -6.22 32.18
N VAL A 388 -4.91 -6.26 31.20
CA VAL A 388 -4.70 -5.73 29.85
C VAL A 388 -5.68 -4.60 29.59
N THR A 389 -5.18 -3.42 29.25
CA THR A 389 -5.98 -2.33 28.70
C THR A 389 -5.67 -2.16 27.22
N ILE A 390 -6.69 -2.25 26.38
CA ILE A 390 -6.65 -1.96 24.94
C ILE A 390 -7.39 -0.66 24.72
N ILE A 391 -6.68 0.38 24.29
CA ILE A 391 -7.26 1.69 23.99
C ILE A 391 -7.33 1.84 22.48
N GLU A 392 -8.50 2.06 21.91
CA GLU A 392 -8.69 2.35 20.49
C GLU A 392 -9.00 3.84 20.28
N PHE A 393 -8.19 4.51 19.45
CA PHE A 393 -8.55 5.77 18.82
C PHE A 393 -9.28 5.46 17.51
N SER A 394 -10.55 5.83 17.45
CA SER A 394 -11.47 5.32 16.43
C SER A 394 -12.40 6.37 15.86
N ASP A 395 -12.97 6.05 14.70
CA ASP A 395 -13.81 6.93 13.90
C ASP A 395 -15.00 6.15 13.33
N TYR A 396 -16.22 6.59 13.65
CA TYR A 396 -17.44 5.91 13.22
C TYR A 396 -17.69 5.93 11.70
N GLN A 397 -17.09 6.82 10.92
CA GLN A 397 -17.14 6.80 9.44
C GLN A 397 -16.02 6.01 8.80
N CYS A 398 -14.99 5.64 9.58
CA CYS A 398 -13.85 4.92 9.03
C CYS A 398 -14.27 3.47 8.69
N PRO A 399 -14.08 3.03 7.43
CA PRO A 399 -14.40 1.65 7.04
C PRO A 399 -13.48 0.63 7.71
N PHE A 400 -12.26 1.02 8.10
CA PHE A 400 -11.37 0.14 8.86
C PHE A 400 -11.80 -0.02 10.32
N CYS A 401 -12.27 1.04 10.95
CA CYS A 401 -12.85 0.94 12.31
C CYS A 401 -14.07 0.02 12.28
N LYS A 402 -14.92 0.13 11.26
CA LYS A 402 -16.03 -0.80 11.02
C LYS A 402 -15.55 -2.23 10.89
N ARG A 403 -14.53 -2.49 10.06
CA ARG A 403 -13.95 -3.84 9.90
C ARG A 403 -13.45 -4.40 11.23
N PHE A 404 -12.74 -3.61 12.04
CA PHE A 404 -12.30 -4.05 13.36
C PHE A 404 -13.48 -4.44 14.26
N VAL A 405 -14.54 -3.63 14.30
CA VAL A 405 -15.74 -3.90 15.09
C VAL A 405 -16.48 -5.15 14.61
N ASP A 406 -16.57 -5.36 13.29
CA ASP A 406 -17.29 -6.48 12.70
C ASP A 406 -16.51 -7.80 12.80
N GLU A 407 -15.18 -7.75 12.65
CA GLU A 407 -14.35 -8.95 12.46
C GLU A 407 -13.47 -9.27 13.67
N THR A 408 -12.82 -8.28 14.29
CA THR A 408 -11.79 -8.52 15.32
C THR A 408 -12.31 -8.40 16.75
N LEU A 409 -13.08 -7.35 17.06
CA LEU A 409 -13.60 -7.11 18.40
C LEU A 409 -14.44 -8.28 18.96
N PRO A 410 -15.23 -9.03 18.15
CA PRO A 410 -15.95 -10.21 18.65
C PRO A 410 -15.03 -11.30 19.21
N GLU A 411 -13.81 -11.45 18.69
CA GLU A 411 -12.84 -12.42 19.18
C GLU A 411 -12.19 -12.00 20.51
N MET A 412 -12.20 -10.70 20.83
CA MET A 412 -11.75 -10.18 22.13
C MET A 412 -12.79 -10.35 23.23
N LYS A 413 -14.06 -10.51 22.86
CA LYS A 413 -15.20 -10.59 23.80
C LYS A 413 -15.00 -11.62 24.92
N PRO A 414 -14.50 -12.84 24.68
CA PRO A 414 -14.24 -13.79 25.76
C PRO A 414 -13.21 -13.30 26.79
N TYR A 415 -12.21 -12.50 26.40
CA TYR A 415 -11.22 -11.93 27.32
C TYR A 415 -11.81 -10.77 28.12
N ILE A 416 -12.66 -9.96 27.48
CA ILE A 416 -13.41 -8.88 28.13
C ILE A 416 -14.35 -9.46 29.19
N GLU A 417 -15.11 -10.49 28.85
CA GLU A 417 -16.08 -11.15 29.74
C GLU A 417 -15.41 -11.88 30.91
N LYS A 418 -14.18 -12.38 30.72
CA LYS A 418 -13.38 -13.01 31.78
C LYS A 418 -12.66 -11.99 32.69
N GLY A 419 -12.82 -10.70 32.45
CA GLY A 419 -12.11 -9.64 33.20
C GLY A 419 -10.61 -9.56 32.89
N GLN A 420 -10.17 -10.16 31.77
CA GLN A 420 -8.77 -10.20 31.36
C GLN A 420 -8.38 -8.97 30.53
N VAL A 421 -9.33 -8.40 29.78
CA VAL A 421 -9.14 -7.22 28.94
C VAL A 421 -10.15 -6.13 29.31
N ARG A 422 -9.66 -4.91 29.49
CA ARG A 422 -10.44 -3.67 29.45
C ARG A 422 -10.28 -3.05 28.07
N PHE A 423 -11.36 -2.91 27.34
CA PHE A 423 -11.38 -2.23 26.05
C PHE A 423 -11.87 -0.80 26.22
N VAL A 424 -11.12 0.19 25.78
CA VAL A 424 -11.38 1.63 25.96
C VAL A 424 -11.51 2.29 24.59
N TRP A 425 -12.55 3.11 24.43
CA TRP A 425 -12.83 3.84 23.21
C TRP A 425 -12.49 5.33 23.35
N VAL A 426 -11.68 5.84 22.42
CA VAL A 426 -11.34 7.26 22.30
C VAL A 426 -11.80 7.77 20.94
N ASP A 427 -12.63 8.82 20.95
CA ASP A 427 -13.12 9.43 19.71
C ASP A 427 -11.98 10.15 18.99
N PHE A 428 -11.76 9.78 17.73
CA PHE A 428 -10.75 10.39 16.87
C PHE A 428 -11.30 10.58 15.44
N PRO A 429 -12.36 11.38 15.26
CA PRO A 429 -12.95 11.61 13.94
C PRO A 429 -12.00 12.38 13.02
N LEU A 430 -11.55 11.73 11.95
CA LEU A 430 -10.59 12.30 11.01
C LEU A 430 -11.23 13.43 10.19
N ASP A 431 -10.44 14.44 9.81
CA ASP A 431 -10.92 15.60 9.03
C ASP A 431 -11.54 15.22 7.68
N ILE A 432 -11.14 14.06 7.12
CA ILE A 432 -11.68 13.51 5.88
C ILE A 432 -13.09 12.90 6.04
N HIS A 433 -13.60 12.80 7.27
CA HIS A 433 -14.87 12.19 7.63
C HIS A 433 -15.83 13.25 8.25
N PRO A 434 -16.60 13.98 7.41
CA PRO A 434 -17.31 15.18 7.86
C PRO A 434 -18.51 14.92 8.80
N GLN A 435 -19.06 13.70 8.84
CA GLN A 435 -20.14 13.28 9.74
C GLN A 435 -19.63 12.55 11.01
N ALA A 436 -18.35 12.20 11.09
CA ALA A 436 -17.78 11.43 12.20
C ALA A 436 -17.83 12.17 13.54
N PRO A 437 -17.56 13.50 13.62
CA PRO A 437 -17.75 14.23 14.87
C PRO A 437 -19.20 14.21 15.36
N ALA A 438 -20.17 14.15 14.45
CA ALA A 438 -21.57 14.03 14.83
C ALA A 438 -21.91 12.61 15.31
N ALA A 439 -21.39 11.58 14.66
CA ALA A 439 -21.56 10.18 15.07
C ALA A 439 -20.94 9.89 16.45
N ALA A 440 -19.71 10.38 16.70
CA ALA A 440 -19.06 10.27 18.02
C ALA A 440 -19.91 10.90 19.14
N ARG A 441 -20.45 12.09 18.89
CA ARG A 441 -21.39 12.74 19.82
C ARG A 441 -22.71 11.99 19.94
N ALA A 442 -23.18 11.30 18.90
CA ALA A 442 -24.40 10.51 18.96
C ALA A 442 -24.26 9.33 19.94
N ALA A 443 -23.14 8.61 19.90
CA ALA A 443 -22.85 7.56 20.88
C ALA A 443 -22.78 8.11 22.31
N ARG A 444 -22.13 9.26 22.52
CA ARG A 444 -22.09 9.93 23.85
C ARG A 444 -23.46 10.43 24.31
N CYS A 445 -24.25 11.02 23.42
CA CYS A 445 -25.63 11.42 23.72
C CYS A 445 -26.51 10.22 24.10
N ALA A 446 -26.26 9.04 23.54
CA ALA A 446 -26.97 7.83 23.93
C ALA A 446 -26.71 7.45 25.40
N SER A 447 -25.54 7.77 25.96
CA SER A 447 -25.23 7.44 27.35
C SER A 447 -26.13 8.16 28.35
N GLU A 448 -26.78 9.27 27.98
CA GLU A 448 -27.79 9.91 28.83
C GLU A 448 -29.05 9.05 29.07
N GLN A 449 -29.18 7.92 28.37
CA GLN A 449 -30.35 7.05 28.39
C GLN A 449 -30.12 5.69 29.06
N GLY A 450 -28.95 5.49 29.67
CA GLY A 450 -28.59 4.21 30.31
C GLY A 450 -27.08 4.00 30.46
N ASP A 451 -26.31 5.08 30.56
CA ASP A 451 -24.86 5.13 30.69
C ASP A 451 -24.13 4.25 29.65
N GLU A 452 -23.29 3.33 30.10
CA GLU A 452 -22.43 2.53 29.21
C GLU A 452 -23.23 1.60 28.29
N GLU A 453 -24.34 1.00 28.76
CA GLU A 453 -25.13 0.08 27.92
C GLU A 453 -25.76 0.83 26.74
N ALA A 454 -26.28 2.03 26.99
CA ALA A 454 -26.88 2.85 25.95
C ALA A 454 -25.82 3.42 24.99
N TYR A 455 -24.63 3.79 25.49
CA TYR A 455 -23.49 4.14 24.65
C TYR A 455 -23.16 3.03 23.66
N TRP A 456 -22.99 1.79 24.15
CA TRP A 456 -22.55 0.67 23.33
C TRP A 456 -23.61 0.20 22.33
N LYS A 457 -24.90 0.30 22.67
CA LYS A 457 -25.99 0.09 21.70
C LYS A 457 -25.90 1.06 20.52
N MET A 458 -25.62 2.34 20.80
CA MET A 458 -25.50 3.35 19.76
C MET A 458 -24.18 3.22 18.99
N HIS A 459 -23.07 2.87 19.65
CA HIS A 459 -21.80 2.52 19.00
C HIS A 459 -22.01 1.44 17.93
N ASP A 460 -22.64 0.33 18.31
CA ASP A 460 -22.88 -0.80 17.40
C ASP A 460 -23.84 -0.40 16.27
N ALA A 461 -24.87 0.39 16.56
CA ALA A 461 -25.82 0.87 15.56
C ALA A 461 -25.20 1.83 14.54
N LEU A 462 -24.27 2.71 14.97
CA LEU A 462 -23.56 3.62 14.07
C LEU A 462 -22.69 2.85 13.08
N PHE A 463 -21.99 1.81 13.51
CA PHE A 463 -21.20 0.95 12.61
C PHE A 463 -22.04 0.04 11.72
N ALA A 464 -23.15 -0.50 12.24
CA ALA A 464 -24.07 -1.29 11.44
C ALA A 464 -24.73 -0.46 10.33
N GLY A 465 -25.14 0.77 10.66
CA GLY A 465 -25.78 1.71 9.73
C GLY A 465 -24.83 2.63 8.96
N GLN A 466 -23.51 2.39 8.99
CA GLN A 466 -22.50 3.33 8.45
C GLN A 466 -22.81 3.83 7.04
N SER A 467 -23.24 2.94 6.13
CA SER A 467 -23.60 3.28 4.74
C SER A 467 -24.85 4.18 4.62
N GLU A 468 -25.71 4.23 5.63
CA GLU A 468 -26.95 5.01 5.62
C GLU A 468 -26.72 6.50 5.94
N TRP A 469 -25.72 6.79 6.78
CA TRP A 469 -25.48 8.14 7.30
C TRP A 469 -24.16 8.78 6.85
N ALA A 470 -23.14 8.01 6.45
CA ALA A 470 -21.80 8.53 6.16
C ALA A 470 -21.72 9.47 4.94
N GLY A 471 -22.77 9.55 4.11
CA GLY A 471 -22.86 10.50 3.00
C GLY A 471 -23.91 11.60 3.18
N GLN A 472 -24.59 11.66 4.33
CA GLN A 472 -25.73 12.55 4.53
C GLN A 472 -25.26 13.96 4.89
N GLU A 473 -25.83 14.98 4.24
CA GLU A 473 -25.62 16.38 4.63
C GLU A 473 -26.22 16.69 6.00
N GLN A 474 -27.27 15.97 6.40
CA GLN A 474 -27.96 16.12 7.69
C GLN A 474 -28.11 14.75 8.36
N PRO A 475 -27.10 14.28 9.12
CA PRO A 475 -27.09 12.90 9.62
C PRO A 475 -27.94 12.69 10.89
N PHE A 476 -28.37 13.74 11.60
CA PHE A 476 -29.04 13.60 12.90
C PHE A 476 -30.37 12.83 12.83
N PRO A 477 -31.27 13.05 11.84
CA PRO A 477 -32.48 12.23 11.72
C PRO A 477 -32.17 10.74 11.55
N VAL A 478 -31.14 10.40 10.75
CA VAL A 478 -30.70 9.01 10.56
C VAL A 478 -30.16 8.43 11.87
N PHE A 479 -29.40 9.21 12.65
CA PHE A 479 -28.97 8.80 13.99
C PHE A 479 -30.14 8.56 14.94
N GLY A 480 -31.19 9.39 14.88
CA GLY A 480 -32.42 9.17 15.63
C GLY A 480 -33.13 7.87 15.24
N ASP A 481 -33.17 7.53 13.95
CA ASP A 481 -33.74 6.28 13.46
C ASP A 481 -32.91 5.07 13.90
N LEU A 482 -31.58 5.13 13.79
CA LEU A 482 -30.68 4.09 14.29
C LEU A 482 -30.82 3.90 15.81
N ALA A 483 -30.94 4.98 16.57
CA ALA A 483 -31.17 4.93 18.01
C ALA A 483 -32.48 4.18 18.32
N ARG A 484 -33.58 4.46 17.61
CA ARG A 484 -34.84 3.73 17.78
C ARG A 484 -34.71 2.25 17.45
N GLN A 485 -33.99 1.90 16.38
CA GLN A 485 -33.71 0.52 16.01
C GLN A 485 -32.88 -0.21 17.09
N ALA A 486 -31.96 0.51 17.75
CA ALA A 486 -31.16 0.01 18.86
C ALA A 486 -31.90 -0.02 20.22
N GLY A 487 -33.20 0.35 20.25
CA GLY A 487 -34.01 0.37 21.47
C GLY A 487 -33.78 1.59 22.37
N LEU A 488 -33.29 2.69 21.80
CA LEU A 488 -33.08 3.98 22.46
C LEU A 488 -34.14 5.01 22.03
N ASP A 489 -34.25 6.11 22.78
CA ASP A 489 -35.09 7.27 22.46
C ASP A 489 -34.38 8.17 21.44
N GLY A 490 -34.77 8.03 20.16
CA GLY A 490 -34.20 8.80 19.06
C GLY A 490 -34.45 10.30 19.15
N ASP A 491 -35.57 10.73 19.75
CA ASP A 491 -35.90 12.16 19.87
C ASP A 491 -35.01 12.84 20.91
N LYS A 492 -34.77 12.18 22.05
CA LYS A 492 -33.82 12.66 23.05
C LYS A 492 -32.39 12.72 22.53
N LEU A 493 -31.98 11.72 21.75
CA LEU A 493 -30.64 11.69 21.15
C LEU A 493 -30.43 12.86 20.18
N VAL A 494 -31.41 13.13 19.30
CA VAL A 494 -31.36 14.27 18.38
C VAL A 494 -31.32 15.61 19.14
N ALA A 495 -32.15 15.78 20.17
CA ALA A 495 -32.14 16.99 20.98
C ALA A 495 -30.76 17.25 21.65
N CYS A 496 -30.10 16.20 22.13
CA CYS A 496 -28.74 16.29 22.68
C CYS A 496 -27.73 16.72 21.61
N LEU A 497 -27.78 16.12 20.41
CA LEU A 497 -26.89 16.47 19.30
C LEU A 497 -27.01 17.93 18.86
N GLU A 498 -28.26 18.43 18.79
CA GLU A 498 -28.60 19.82 18.44
C GLU A 498 -28.09 20.83 19.48
N SER A 499 -28.09 20.47 20.77
CA SER A 499 -27.54 21.33 21.82
C SER A 499 -26.01 21.51 21.76
N GLY A 500 -25.31 20.73 20.92
CA GLY A 500 -23.86 20.79 20.80
C GLY A 500 -23.10 20.08 21.92
N ARG A 501 -23.78 19.26 22.73
CA ARG A 501 -23.17 18.48 23.82
C ARG A 501 -22.09 17.52 23.32
N TYR A 502 -21.18 17.18 24.24
CA TYR A 502 -20.07 16.23 24.05
C TYR A 502 -18.99 16.64 23.03
N ARG A 503 -18.96 17.89 22.57
CA ARG A 503 -17.90 18.38 21.67
C ARG A 503 -16.52 18.39 22.34
N ALA A 504 -16.44 18.84 23.59
CA ALA A 504 -15.17 18.96 24.30
C ALA A 504 -14.49 17.61 24.50
N GLU A 505 -15.26 16.55 24.76
CA GLU A 505 -14.78 15.19 24.94
C GLU A 505 -14.27 14.59 23.63
N VAL A 506 -14.93 14.89 22.49
CA VAL A 506 -14.45 14.50 21.16
C VAL A 506 -13.18 15.28 20.79
N ASP A 507 -13.15 16.59 21.04
CA ASP A 507 -11.99 17.44 20.79
C ASP A 507 -10.78 17.03 21.65
N ALA A 508 -11.00 16.56 22.89
CA ALA A 508 -9.97 16.05 23.77
C ALA A 508 -9.31 14.78 23.21
N GLY A 509 -10.11 13.85 22.66
CA GLY A 509 -9.60 12.66 21.98
C GLY A 509 -8.77 13.00 20.73
N LEU A 510 -9.22 13.96 19.92
CA LEU A 510 -8.47 14.49 18.77
C LEU A 510 -7.14 15.11 19.18
N LYS A 511 -7.16 15.95 20.23
CA LYS A 511 -5.95 16.59 20.75
C LYS A 511 -4.94 15.56 21.25
N GLU A 512 -5.39 14.60 22.04
CA GLU A 512 -4.54 13.53 22.57
C GLU A 512 -3.93 12.69 21.46
N GLY A 513 -4.72 12.30 20.46
CA GLY A 513 -4.19 11.53 19.34
C GLY A 513 -3.17 12.34 18.52
N ALA A 514 -3.37 13.65 18.35
CA ALA A 514 -2.38 14.52 17.72
C ALA A 514 -1.08 14.62 18.54
N ASP A 515 -1.16 14.79 19.86
CA ASP A 515 -0.01 14.84 20.77
C ASP A 515 0.75 13.49 20.78
N LEU A 516 0.01 12.38 20.60
CA LEU A 516 0.55 11.04 20.43
C LEU A 516 0.99 10.74 18.98
N GLN A 517 0.89 11.67 18.03
CA GLN A 517 1.25 11.45 16.63
C GLN A 517 0.46 10.29 15.97
N ILE A 518 -0.82 10.17 16.29
CA ILE A 518 -1.77 9.28 15.62
C ILE A 518 -2.21 9.97 14.32
N SER A 519 -1.97 9.31 13.19
CA SER A 519 -2.30 9.84 11.86
C SER A 519 -3.50 9.15 11.20
N GLY A 520 -4.08 8.13 11.83
CA GLY A 520 -5.19 7.37 11.26
C GLY A 520 -5.90 6.46 12.27
N THR A 521 -7.07 5.96 11.85
CA THR A 521 -7.95 5.10 12.65
C THR A 521 -8.24 3.77 11.96
N PRO A 522 -8.41 2.66 12.69
CA PRO A 522 -8.26 2.59 14.14
C PRO A 522 -6.77 2.52 14.53
N THR A 523 -6.40 3.15 15.64
CA THR A 523 -5.07 3.00 16.27
C THR A 523 -5.25 2.51 17.69
N PHE A 524 -4.48 1.50 18.09
CA PHE A 524 -4.60 0.85 19.38
C PHE A 524 -3.37 1.06 20.26
N PHE A 525 -3.59 1.01 21.58
CA PHE A 525 -2.53 0.84 22.57
C PHE A 525 -2.88 -0.32 23.49
N VAL A 526 -2.11 -1.41 23.43
CA VAL A 526 -2.23 -2.56 24.33
C VAL A 526 -1.18 -2.43 25.43
N ASN A 527 -1.61 -2.03 26.62
CA ASN A 527 -0.70 -1.69 27.74
C ASN A 527 0.44 -0.74 27.31
N GLY A 528 0.12 0.24 26.46
CA GLY A 528 1.07 1.22 25.94
C GLY A 528 1.92 0.76 24.76
N THR A 529 1.70 -0.45 24.23
CA THR A 529 2.25 -0.91 22.96
C THR A 529 1.32 -0.51 21.82
N ARG A 530 1.81 0.34 20.91
CA ARG A 530 1.02 0.81 19.77
C ARG A 530 0.79 -0.28 18.71
N LEU A 531 -0.43 -0.39 18.21
CA LEU A 531 -0.79 -1.09 16.97
C LEU A 531 -1.57 -0.11 16.08
N VAL A 532 -1.41 -0.16 14.76
CA VAL A 532 -2.04 0.81 13.83
C VAL A 532 -2.83 0.07 12.76
N GLY A 533 -4.01 0.58 12.41
CA GLY A 533 -4.92 -0.01 11.43
C GLY A 533 -5.80 -1.11 12.04
N ALA A 534 -6.82 -1.56 11.29
CA ALA A 534 -7.74 -2.61 11.73
C ALA A 534 -7.04 -3.98 11.73
N GLN A 535 -6.31 -4.25 12.81
CA GLN A 535 -5.54 -5.47 13.03
C GLN A 535 -6.44 -6.69 13.28
N PRO A 536 -6.04 -7.91 12.87
CA PRO A 536 -6.73 -9.15 13.23
C PRO A 536 -6.47 -9.51 14.70
N PHE A 537 -7.27 -10.41 15.27
CA PHE A 537 -7.17 -10.77 16.69
C PHE A 537 -5.78 -11.34 17.07
N GLU A 538 -5.12 -12.03 16.15
CA GLU A 538 -3.79 -12.61 16.32
C GLU A 538 -2.71 -11.56 16.61
N ALA A 539 -2.89 -10.31 16.21
CA ALA A 539 -1.95 -9.23 16.55
C ALA A 539 -2.08 -8.80 18.02
N PHE A 540 -3.28 -8.91 18.60
CA PHE A 540 -3.55 -8.54 19.99
C PHE A 540 -3.26 -9.70 20.94
N LYS A 541 -3.54 -10.94 20.51
CA LYS A 541 -3.39 -12.15 21.32
C LYS A 541 -2.06 -12.25 22.08
N PRO A 542 -0.87 -12.11 21.46
CA PRO A 542 0.39 -12.22 22.22
C PRO A 542 0.56 -11.09 23.24
N LEU A 543 0.07 -9.88 22.95
CA LEU A 543 0.13 -8.74 23.88
C LEU A 543 -0.86 -8.89 25.05
N ILE A 544 -2.00 -9.56 24.79
CA ILE A 544 -2.94 -9.94 25.82
C ILE A 544 -2.32 -11.05 26.69
N GLU A 545 -1.83 -12.13 26.09
CA GLU A 545 -1.29 -13.30 26.78
C GLU A 545 -0.01 -13.00 27.56
N GLU A 546 0.85 -12.08 27.10
CA GLU A 546 2.07 -11.65 27.83
C GLU A 546 1.75 -11.05 29.21
N ALA A 547 0.59 -10.40 29.35
CA ALA A 547 0.15 -9.74 30.56
C ALA A 547 -0.79 -10.58 31.43
N LEU A 548 -1.12 -11.81 30.99
CA LEU A 548 -1.94 -12.75 31.74
C LEU A 548 -1.05 -13.79 32.47
N PRO A 549 -1.45 -14.23 33.68
CA PRO A 549 -0.67 -15.15 34.50
C PRO A 549 -0.64 -16.61 34.03
#